data_AF-A0A0Q8W0W1-F1
#
_entry.id   AF-A0A0Q8W0W1-F1
#
_cell.length_a   1.000
_cell.length_b   1.000
_cell.length_c   1.000
_cell.angle_alpha   90.00
_cell.angle_beta   90.00
_cell.angle_gamma   90.00
#
_symmetry.space_group_name_H-M   'P 1'
#
loop_
_entity.id
_entity.type
_entity.pdbx_description
1 polymer ?
#
loop_
_entity_poly.entity_id
_entity_poly.type
_entity_poly.pdbx_seq_one_letter_code
_entity_poly.pdbx_strand_id
1 'polypeptide(L)'
;MSSRSGAAIGIWRARNVRTVGDRGFLIYMVLMVALVTVAPLARAVWLSAASEEGVALFASPAAPGVTMLIVAGLWSGGLLLGRDRGPALHPPFLTHALAASDLPRSDTFRGPVLRAGVLVTTMTTLVAGLVAGSLVHHGLSEPLSGAVFTAAGAMVGVITTVAWLVGQAFPRAAMPVALGVLALGVTTAAIPLMQPFTPWGWVGLAYPGSGTSHIVVALAALTASLAAVVPVLMNRLDLTALAVQSARWDAAAAHTTGMDFNMAAALYQGRPHRGRGTRAIRPRNRLAWTFLIRDAVGSTRTPGRLIVGVAALAASGVLITLAFAPATPGWLLGAAAGLIVFAGIGPLSDGIRHAASVAGDFPLYGISDEHLLANHALFPLAVVVLVLLAAVIVCSILTGIAVAAPLASAFVLGLLTLVARVSNALKGPLPPVLLTPIPTPMGDLSAAVRMTWALDGLLLAALAGASAALAFEVPLLFIGVAVTLITVGINRWRHRG
;
A
#
# COMPACT_ATOMS: atom_id res chain seq x y z
N MET A 1 3.01 -29.40 14.05
CA MET A 1 1.56 -29.59 14.18
C MET A 1 1.37 -30.89 14.92
N SER A 2 1.00 -30.81 16.19
CA SER A 2 0.60 -31.94 17.01
C SER A 2 -0.66 -32.59 16.44
N SER A 3 -0.88 -33.86 16.75
CA SER A 3 -2.09 -34.59 16.35
C SER A 3 -3.37 -33.91 16.88
N ARG A 4 -3.32 -33.36 18.11
CA ARG A 4 -4.44 -32.64 18.74
C ARG A 4 -4.82 -31.36 17.98
N SER A 5 -3.84 -30.52 17.63
CA SER A 5 -4.11 -29.28 16.87
C SER A 5 -4.58 -29.57 15.45
N GLY A 6 -4.00 -30.60 14.82
CA GLY A 6 -4.44 -31.09 13.51
C GLY A 6 -5.89 -31.58 13.51
N ALA A 7 -6.29 -32.36 14.52
CA ALA A 7 -7.66 -32.86 14.66
C ALA A 7 -8.67 -31.71 14.84
N ALA A 8 -8.38 -30.74 15.73
CA ALA A 8 -9.27 -29.60 15.96
C ALA A 8 -9.48 -28.76 14.69
N ILE A 9 -8.41 -28.46 13.95
CA ILE A 9 -8.49 -27.75 12.66
C ILE A 9 -9.21 -28.61 11.62
N GLY A 10 -8.99 -29.92 11.62
CA GLY A 10 -9.68 -30.88 10.75
C GLY A 10 -11.19 -30.85 10.94
N ILE A 11 -11.67 -30.93 12.19
CA ILE A 11 -13.09 -30.85 12.54
C ILE A 11 -13.70 -29.52 12.07
N TRP A 12 -12.99 -28.41 12.28
CA TRP A 12 -13.44 -27.11 11.78
C TRP A 12 -13.58 -27.09 10.25
N ARG A 13 -12.59 -27.61 9.52
CA ARG A 13 -12.62 -27.69 8.05
C ARG A 13 -13.72 -28.62 7.54
N ALA A 14 -14.03 -29.69 8.27
CA ALA A 14 -15.10 -30.63 7.93
C ALA A 14 -16.50 -29.99 7.95
N ARG A 15 -16.67 -28.80 8.53
CA ARG A 15 -17.93 -28.04 8.42
C ARG A 15 -18.16 -27.44 7.03
N ASN A 16 -17.09 -27.24 6.26
CA ASN A 16 -17.12 -26.64 4.92
C ASN A 16 -16.47 -27.59 3.90
N VAL A 17 -16.96 -28.83 3.80
CA VAL A 17 -16.45 -29.78 2.80
C VAL A 17 -16.88 -29.29 1.42
N ARG A 18 -15.89 -28.80 0.67
CA ARG A 18 -16.04 -28.53 -0.77
C ARG A 18 -16.26 -29.83 -1.51
N THR A 19 -17.29 -29.86 -2.35
CA THR A 19 -17.59 -30.98 -3.23
C THR A 19 -16.45 -31.20 -4.24
N VAL A 20 -16.41 -32.36 -4.89
CA VAL A 20 -15.43 -32.62 -5.96
C VAL A 20 -15.59 -31.60 -7.10
N GLY A 21 -16.84 -31.23 -7.42
CA GLY A 21 -17.15 -30.18 -8.39
C GLY A 21 -16.55 -28.83 -8.00
N ASP A 22 -16.68 -28.42 -6.73
CA ASP A 22 -16.10 -27.16 -6.25
C ASP A 22 -14.57 -27.13 -6.36
N ARG A 23 -13.92 -28.29 -6.15
CA ARG A 23 -12.45 -28.39 -6.31
C ARG A 23 -12.04 -28.30 -7.77
N GLY A 24 -12.75 -28.98 -8.66
CA GLY A 24 -12.53 -28.89 -10.11
C GLY A 24 -12.74 -27.47 -10.62
N PHE A 25 -13.82 -26.82 -10.20
CA PHE A 25 -14.10 -25.43 -10.52
C PHE A 25 -13.02 -24.47 -9.99
N LEU A 26 -12.54 -24.68 -8.76
CA LEU A 26 -11.44 -23.88 -8.20
C LEU A 26 -10.16 -24.02 -9.03
N ILE A 27 -9.78 -25.24 -9.43
CA ILE A 27 -8.60 -25.49 -10.26
C ILE A 27 -8.75 -24.78 -11.60
N TYR A 28 -9.91 -24.95 -12.25
CA TYR A 28 -10.24 -24.25 -13.49
C TYR A 28 -10.13 -22.73 -13.34
N MET A 29 -10.73 -22.16 -12.29
CA MET A 29 -10.71 -20.72 -12.02
C MET A 29 -9.27 -20.21 -11.77
N VAL A 30 -8.46 -20.94 -11.00
CA VAL A 30 -7.05 -20.58 -10.76
C VAL A 30 -6.26 -20.60 -12.07
N LEU A 31 -6.46 -21.61 -12.91
CA LEU A 31 -5.78 -21.73 -14.20
C LEU A 31 -6.21 -20.62 -15.17
N MET A 32 -7.50 -20.30 -15.24
CA MET A 32 -8.01 -19.19 -16.04
C MET A 32 -7.45 -17.84 -15.57
N VAL A 33 -7.47 -17.56 -14.27
CA VAL A 33 -6.87 -16.33 -13.71
C VAL A 33 -5.37 -16.26 -14.02
N ALA A 34 -4.67 -17.40 -13.91
CA ALA A 34 -3.25 -17.46 -14.22
C ALA A 34 -2.95 -17.14 -15.70
N LEU A 35 -3.71 -17.73 -16.63
CA LEU A 35 -3.47 -17.54 -18.07
C LEU A 35 -3.97 -16.20 -18.61
N VAL A 36 -5.15 -15.74 -18.17
CA VAL A 36 -5.81 -14.55 -18.72
C VAL A 36 -5.32 -13.27 -18.04
N THR A 37 -4.97 -13.32 -16.76
CA THR A 37 -4.61 -12.13 -16.00
C THR A 37 -3.13 -12.13 -15.59
N VAL A 38 -2.65 -13.20 -14.96
CA VAL A 38 -1.30 -13.21 -14.39
C VAL A 38 -0.22 -13.26 -15.48
N ALA A 39 -0.38 -14.11 -16.50
CA ALA A 39 0.62 -14.25 -17.56
C ALA A 39 0.79 -12.98 -18.41
N PRO A 40 -0.27 -12.29 -18.89
CA PRO A 40 -0.12 -11.04 -19.62
C PRO A 40 0.47 -9.92 -18.76
N LEU A 41 0.08 -9.84 -17.48
CA LEU A 41 0.65 -8.88 -16.54
C LEU A 41 2.14 -9.15 -16.30
N ALA A 42 2.51 -10.41 -16.06
CA ALA A 42 3.90 -10.82 -15.89
C ALA A 42 4.73 -10.52 -17.14
N ARG A 43 4.18 -10.75 -18.34
CA ARG A 43 4.81 -10.39 -19.61
C ARG A 43 4.99 -8.87 -19.73
N ALA A 44 3.96 -8.08 -19.43
CA ALA A 44 4.05 -6.61 -19.50
C ALA A 44 5.09 -6.07 -18.52
N VAL A 45 5.12 -6.60 -17.30
CA VAL A 45 6.12 -6.26 -16.28
C VAL A 45 7.53 -6.65 -16.73
N TRP A 46 7.71 -7.85 -17.31
CA TRP A 46 9.00 -8.27 -17.86
C TRP A 46 9.45 -7.38 -19.03
N LEU A 47 8.57 -7.09 -19.98
CA LEU A 47 8.89 -6.20 -21.11
C LEU A 47 9.27 -4.79 -20.65
N SER A 48 8.61 -4.27 -19.60
CA SER A 48 8.98 -2.98 -19.01
C SER A 48 10.28 -3.05 -18.22
N ALA A 49 10.59 -4.17 -17.58
CA ALA A 49 11.82 -4.37 -16.83
C ALA A 49 13.04 -4.58 -17.75
N ALA A 50 12.80 -5.16 -18.92
CA ALA A 50 13.79 -5.46 -19.95
C ALA A 50 13.90 -4.38 -21.04
N SER A 51 13.14 -3.28 -20.93
CA SER A 51 13.31 -2.12 -21.82
C SER A 51 14.60 -1.36 -21.48
N GLU A 52 15.06 -0.52 -22.41
CA GLU A 52 16.24 0.33 -22.17
C GLU A 52 16.09 1.20 -20.92
N GLU A 53 14.91 1.78 -20.68
CA GLU A 53 14.58 2.55 -19.48
C GLU A 53 14.62 1.71 -18.19
N GLY A 54 14.06 0.49 -18.24
CA GLY A 54 14.05 -0.42 -17.09
C GLY A 54 15.45 -0.89 -16.71
N VAL A 55 16.25 -1.24 -17.72
CA VAL A 55 17.64 -1.64 -17.55
C VAL A 55 18.49 -0.48 -17.06
N ALA A 56 18.31 0.74 -17.59
CA ALA A 56 19.00 1.94 -17.12
C ALA A 56 18.68 2.25 -15.65
N LEU A 57 17.41 2.07 -15.25
CA LEU A 57 16.98 2.23 -13.87
C LEU A 57 17.68 1.23 -12.94
N PHE A 58 17.73 -0.06 -13.31
CA PHE A 58 18.38 -1.09 -12.50
C PHE A 58 19.91 -1.01 -12.51
N ALA A 59 20.51 -0.56 -13.61
CA ALA A 59 21.96 -0.36 -13.72
C ALA A 59 22.44 0.94 -13.06
N SER A 60 21.53 1.79 -12.58
CA SER A 60 21.86 3.06 -11.96
C SER A 60 22.77 2.88 -10.73
N PRO A 61 23.78 3.75 -10.53
CA PRO A 61 24.61 3.74 -9.32
C PRO A 61 23.79 3.92 -8.02
N ALA A 62 22.59 4.50 -8.11
CA ALA A 62 21.69 4.67 -6.97
C ALA A 62 20.88 3.41 -6.62
N ALA A 63 20.77 2.44 -7.54
CA ALA A 63 19.88 1.29 -7.39
C ALA A 63 20.18 0.41 -6.14
N PRO A 64 21.45 0.16 -5.76
CA PRO A 64 21.76 -0.51 -4.50
C PRO A 64 21.24 0.24 -3.26
N GLY A 65 21.43 1.56 -3.23
CA GLY A 65 20.99 2.43 -2.12
C GLY A 65 19.47 2.51 -2.01
N VAL A 66 18.78 2.61 -3.15
CA VAL A 66 17.31 2.58 -3.21
C VAL A 66 16.78 1.22 -2.75
N THR A 67 17.39 0.13 -3.20
CA THR A 67 17.02 -1.24 -2.78
C THR A 67 17.12 -1.40 -1.27
N MET A 68 18.21 -0.93 -0.68
CA MET A 68 18.40 -0.91 0.77
C MET A 68 17.28 -0.13 1.49
N LEU A 69 16.93 1.06 1.01
CA LEU A 69 15.86 1.88 1.59
C LEU A 69 14.49 1.19 1.47
N ILE A 70 14.21 0.54 0.34
CA ILE A 70 12.99 -0.25 0.14
C ILE A 70 12.94 -1.40 1.16
N VAL A 71 14.05 -2.10 1.40
CA VAL A 71 14.12 -3.19 2.38
C VAL A 71 13.90 -2.67 3.81
N ALA A 72 14.55 -1.57 4.20
CA ALA A 72 14.33 -0.94 5.49
C ALA A 72 12.87 -0.50 5.66
N GLY A 73 12.27 0.09 4.62
CA GLY A 73 10.86 0.45 4.56
C GLY A 73 9.94 -0.76 4.66
N LEU A 74 10.28 -1.87 4.01
CA LEU A 74 9.51 -3.12 4.04
C LEU A 74 9.52 -3.74 5.45
N TRP A 75 10.66 -3.77 6.13
CA TRP A 75 10.75 -4.28 7.50
C TRP A 75 10.05 -3.36 8.51
N SER A 76 10.19 -2.05 8.36
CA SER A 76 9.45 -1.04 9.12
C SER A 76 7.93 -1.21 8.90
N GLY A 77 7.50 -1.36 7.65
CA GLY A 77 6.12 -1.62 7.26
C GLY A 77 5.58 -2.94 7.82
N GLY A 78 6.39 -4.00 7.82
CA GLY A 78 6.06 -5.28 8.44
C GLY A 78 5.75 -5.13 9.93
N LEU A 79 6.63 -4.46 10.68
CA LEU A 79 6.42 -4.16 12.11
C LEU A 79 5.11 -3.40 12.35
N LEU A 80 4.85 -2.34 11.57
CA LEU A 80 3.64 -1.53 11.69
C LEU A 80 2.38 -2.31 11.30
N LEU A 81 2.42 -3.07 10.22
CA LEU A 81 1.31 -3.91 9.79
C LEU A 81 0.99 -4.97 10.84
N GLY A 82 2.02 -5.53 11.50
CA GLY A 82 1.86 -6.57 12.52
C GLY A 82 1.04 -6.14 13.72
N ARG A 83 1.22 -4.88 14.11
CA ARG A 83 0.49 -4.24 15.21
C ARG A 83 -1.02 -4.26 14.97
N ASP A 84 -1.47 -3.96 13.76
CA ASP A 84 -2.89 -3.81 13.44
C ASP A 84 -3.50 -5.07 12.78
N ARG A 85 -2.68 -5.84 12.06
CA ARG A 85 -3.03 -7.07 11.35
C ARG A 85 -1.83 -7.98 11.26
N GLY A 86 -1.58 -8.83 12.25
CA GLY A 86 -0.42 -9.74 12.23
C GLY A 86 -0.62 -11.04 11.45
N PRO A 87 0.45 -11.77 11.08
CA PRO A 87 0.37 -12.94 10.18
C PRO A 87 -0.29 -14.18 10.83
N ALA A 88 -0.33 -14.27 12.16
CA ALA A 88 -0.90 -15.38 12.89
C ALA A 88 -2.42 -15.20 13.11
N LEU A 89 -3.24 -15.34 12.05
CA LEU A 89 -4.69 -15.18 12.15
C LEU A 89 -5.49 -16.34 11.58
N HIS A 90 -6.50 -16.75 12.35
CA HIS A 90 -7.57 -17.67 11.96
C HIS A 90 -8.93 -16.94 12.01
N PRO A 91 -10.01 -17.54 11.47
CA PRO A 91 -11.36 -17.00 11.68
C PRO A 91 -11.68 -16.80 13.18
N PRO A 92 -12.59 -15.87 13.54
CA PRO A 92 -12.77 -15.44 14.93
C PRO A 92 -13.03 -16.58 15.92
N PHE A 93 -13.95 -17.50 15.57
CA PHE A 93 -14.26 -18.66 16.41
C PHE A 93 -13.04 -19.57 16.62
N LEU A 94 -12.32 -19.89 15.54
CA LEU A 94 -11.15 -20.79 15.61
C LEU A 94 -9.99 -20.13 16.36
N THR A 95 -9.81 -18.81 16.20
CA THR A 95 -8.83 -18.03 16.99
C THR A 95 -9.16 -18.11 18.47
N HIS A 96 -10.42 -17.88 18.86
CA HIS A 96 -10.83 -17.96 20.27
C HIS A 96 -10.64 -19.38 20.83
N ALA A 97 -11.12 -20.41 20.13
CA ALA A 97 -11.03 -21.80 20.58
C ALA A 97 -9.58 -22.29 20.73
N LEU A 98 -8.69 -21.99 19.76
CA LEU A 98 -7.29 -22.42 19.82
C LEU A 98 -6.47 -21.60 20.81
N ALA A 99 -6.70 -20.29 20.90
CA ALA A 99 -5.89 -19.42 21.76
C ALA A 99 -6.26 -19.55 23.25
N ALA A 100 -7.49 -20.01 23.56
CA ALA A 100 -7.95 -20.31 24.92
C ALA A 100 -7.62 -21.74 25.38
N SER A 101 -7.14 -22.61 24.48
CA SER A 101 -6.77 -23.99 24.80
C SER A 101 -5.39 -24.10 25.48
N ASP A 102 -5.08 -25.30 25.98
CA ASP A 102 -3.77 -25.70 26.53
C ASP A 102 -2.69 -25.88 25.44
N LEU A 103 -3.05 -25.78 24.16
CA LEU A 103 -2.15 -26.05 23.05
C LEU A 103 -1.16 -24.89 22.84
N PRO A 104 0.13 -25.18 22.58
CA PRO A 104 1.11 -24.14 22.29
C PRO A 104 0.73 -23.40 21.01
N ARG A 105 0.78 -22.06 21.07
CA ARG A 105 0.44 -21.20 19.92
C ARG A 105 1.38 -21.39 18.74
N SER A 106 2.63 -21.76 19.02
CA SER A 106 3.61 -22.12 18.00
C SER A 106 3.19 -23.31 17.14
N ASP A 107 2.26 -24.13 17.62
CA ASP A 107 1.74 -25.28 16.90
C ASP A 107 0.42 -24.97 16.18
N THR A 108 -0.49 -24.23 16.84
CA THR A 108 -1.83 -23.92 16.33
C THR A 108 -1.84 -22.78 15.30
N PHE A 109 -0.91 -21.82 15.39
CA PHE A 109 -0.84 -20.65 14.50
C PHE A 109 0.27 -20.72 13.44
N ARG A 110 1.07 -21.79 13.41
CA ARG A 110 2.14 -21.99 12.42
C ARG A 110 1.62 -21.95 10.98
N GLY A 111 0.48 -22.59 10.72
CA GLY A 111 -0.10 -22.67 9.38
C GLY A 111 -0.44 -21.32 8.74
N PRO A 112 -1.18 -20.43 9.42
CA PRO A 112 -1.36 -19.04 8.98
C PRO A 112 -0.06 -18.28 8.75
N VAL A 113 0.89 -18.34 9.70
CA VAL A 113 2.18 -17.63 9.59
C VAL A 113 2.98 -18.11 8.38
N LEU A 114 3.04 -19.42 8.13
CA LEU A 114 3.73 -19.96 6.96
C LEU A 114 3.06 -19.54 5.66
N ARG A 115 1.72 -19.52 5.58
CA ARG A 115 1.02 -19.08 4.35
C ARG A 115 1.27 -17.60 4.07
N ALA A 116 1.18 -16.76 5.10
CA ALA A 116 1.52 -15.35 5.01
C ALA A 116 2.99 -15.15 4.61
N GLY A 117 3.89 -15.92 5.22
CA GLY A 117 5.32 -15.86 4.93
C GLY A 117 5.69 -16.30 3.52
N VAL A 118 5.10 -17.40 3.04
CA VAL A 118 5.27 -17.85 1.65
C VAL A 118 4.85 -16.76 0.68
N LEU A 119 3.71 -16.10 0.90
CA LEU A 119 3.28 -15.00 0.02
C LEU A 119 4.30 -13.86 -0.01
N VAL A 120 4.77 -13.40 1.15
CA VAL A 120 5.75 -12.29 1.24
C VAL A 120 7.10 -12.69 0.65
N THR A 121 7.59 -13.89 0.95
CA THR A 121 8.82 -14.45 0.39
C THR A 121 8.72 -14.58 -1.13
N THR A 122 7.65 -15.17 -1.66
CA THR A 122 7.46 -15.28 -3.11
C THR A 122 7.46 -13.92 -3.78
N MET A 123 6.75 -12.92 -3.24
CA MET A 123 6.72 -11.58 -3.83
C MET A 123 8.09 -10.89 -3.84
N THR A 124 8.81 -10.94 -2.72
CA THR A 124 10.16 -10.35 -2.61
C THR A 124 11.19 -11.07 -3.48
N THR A 125 11.11 -12.41 -3.59
CA THR A 125 11.93 -13.20 -4.52
C THR A 125 11.62 -12.88 -5.97
N LEU A 126 10.35 -12.75 -6.35
CA LEU A 126 9.96 -12.40 -7.73
C LEU A 126 10.46 -11.02 -8.14
N VAL A 127 10.34 -10.02 -7.25
CA VAL A 127 10.86 -8.67 -7.52
C VAL A 127 12.39 -8.69 -7.65
N ALA A 128 13.10 -9.34 -6.73
CA ALA A 128 14.56 -9.45 -6.81
C ALA A 128 15.01 -10.22 -8.06
N GLY A 129 14.32 -11.31 -8.40
CA GLY A 129 14.58 -12.12 -9.58
C GLY A 129 14.28 -11.39 -10.89
N LEU A 130 13.31 -10.49 -10.92
CA LEU A 130 13.04 -9.63 -12.07
C LEU A 130 14.17 -8.62 -12.30
N VAL A 131 14.65 -7.97 -11.23
CA VAL A 131 15.77 -7.03 -11.30
C VAL A 131 17.05 -7.75 -11.74
N ALA A 132 17.40 -8.85 -11.06
CA ALA A 132 18.56 -9.67 -11.40
C ALA A 132 18.47 -10.25 -12.80
N GLY A 133 17.31 -10.82 -13.16
CA GLY A 133 17.07 -11.42 -14.46
C GLY A 133 17.19 -10.41 -15.60
N SER A 134 16.69 -9.18 -15.42
CA SER A 134 16.85 -8.11 -16.41
C SER A 134 18.32 -7.75 -16.63
N LEU A 135 19.09 -7.54 -15.54
CA LEU A 135 20.52 -7.21 -15.63
C LEU A 135 21.36 -8.33 -16.25
N VAL A 136 21.10 -9.58 -15.87
CA VAL A 136 21.80 -10.76 -16.43
C VAL A 136 21.44 -10.95 -17.91
N HIS A 137 20.17 -10.78 -18.29
CA HIS A 137 19.72 -10.92 -19.67
C HIS A 137 20.42 -9.93 -20.62
N HIS A 138 20.73 -8.72 -20.13
CA HIS A 138 21.43 -7.68 -20.88
C HIS A 138 22.96 -7.71 -20.70
N GLY A 139 23.51 -8.73 -20.05
CA GLY A 139 24.96 -8.89 -19.87
C GLY A 139 25.60 -7.88 -18.90
N LEU A 140 24.80 -7.18 -18.09
CA LEU A 140 25.29 -6.20 -17.10
C LEU A 140 25.65 -6.84 -15.75
N SER A 141 25.36 -8.13 -15.58
CA SER A 141 25.58 -8.86 -14.35
C SER A 141 25.81 -10.36 -14.64
N GLU A 142 26.67 -10.99 -13.85
CA GLU A 142 26.91 -12.43 -13.94
C GLU A 142 25.71 -13.23 -13.39
N PRO A 143 25.39 -14.41 -13.98
CA PRO A 143 24.28 -15.25 -13.51
C PRO A 143 24.36 -15.62 -12.04
N LEU A 144 25.58 -15.85 -11.51
CA LEU A 144 25.79 -16.15 -10.09
C LEU A 144 25.38 -14.96 -9.21
N SER A 145 25.78 -13.74 -9.57
CA SER A 145 25.41 -12.53 -8.82
C SER A 145 23.89 -12.28 -8.85
N GLY A 146 23.24 -12.57 -9.97
CA GLY A 146 21.78 -12.53 -10.08
C GLY A 146 21.08 -13.57 -9.21
N ALA A 147 21.60 -14.81 -9.16
CA ALA A 147 21.07 -15.86 -8.28
C ALA A 147 21.24 -15.52 -6.79
N VAL A 148 22.39 -14.97 -6.41
CA VAL A 148 22.70 -14.51 -5.05
C VAL A 148 21.73 -13.40 -4.63
N PHE A 149 21.47 -12.41 -5.49
CA PHE A 149 20.50 -11.36 -5.19
C PHE A 149 19.06 -11.88 -5.09
N THR A 150 18.68 -12.83 -5.96
CA THR A 150 17.36 -13.49 -5.89
C THR A 150 17.18 -14.24 -4.56
N ALA A 151 18.22 -14.94 -4.09
CA ALA A 151 18.25 -15.58 -2.79
C ALA A 151 18.18 -14.56 -1.63
N ALA A 152 18.87 -13.42 -1.75
CA ALA A 152 18.76 -12.32 -0.79
C ALA A 152 17.32 -11.79 -0.73
N GLY A 153 16.62 -11.68 -1.86
CA GLY A 153 15.19 -11.35 -1.92
C GLY A 153 14.32 -12.32 -1.12
N ALA A 154 14.56 -13.63 -1.24
CA ALA A 154 13.85 -14.64 -0.44
C ALA A 154 14.08 -14.45 1.07
N MET A 155 15.32 -14.20 1.48
CA MET A 155 15.69 -13.92 2.87
C MET A 155 15.02 -12.65 3.39
N VAL A 156 15.00 -11.57 2.59
CA VAL A 156 14.26 -10.33 2.90
C VAL A 156 12.80 -10.63 3.19
N GLY A 157 12.15 -11.50 2.41
CA GLY A 157 10.76 -11.89 2.65
C GLY A 157 10.55 -12.67 3.95
N VAL A 158 11.47 -13.58 4.28
CA VAL A 158 11.44 -14.28 5.57
C VAL A 158 11.61 -13.28 6.73
N ILE A 159 12.61 -12.40 6.66
CA ILE A 159 12.85 -11.37 7.68
C ILE A 159 11.63 -10.44 7.81
N THR A 160 11.03 -10.03 6.70
CA THR A 160 9.80 -9.22 6.68
C THR A 160 8.67 -9.94 7.40
N THR A 161 8.52 -11.24 7.19
CA THR A 161 7.49 -12.06 7.87
C THR A 161 7.75 -12.13 9.37
N VAL A 162 9.01 -12.27 9.80
CA VAL A 162 9.37 -12.25 11.22
C VAL A 162 9.12 -10.86 11.81
N ALA A 163 9.53 -9.79 11.13
CA ALA A 163 9.24 -8.41 11.53
C ALA A 163 7.73 -8.17 11.66
N TRP A 164 6.94 -8.72 10.74
CA TRP A 164 5.49 -8.70 10.77
C TRP A 164 4.91 -9.43 12.00
N LEU A 165 5.46 -10.59 12.34
CA LEU A 165 5.10 -11.32 13.56
C LEU A 165 5.56 -10.61 14.85
N VAL A 166 6.74 -9.98 14.85
CA VAL A 166 7.25 -9.16 15.96
C VAL A 166 6.31 -7.99 16.23
N GLY A 167 5.84 -7.32 15.18
CA GLY A 167 4.83 -6.27 15.29
C GLY A 167 3.54 -6.74 15.95
N GLN A 168 3.12 -7.98 15.65
CA GLN A 168 1.95 -8.61 16.27
C GLN A 168 2.18 -8.99 17.73
N ALA A 169 3.36 -9.51 18.07
CA ALA A 169 3.70 -9.92 19.43
C ALA A 169 3.96 -8.71 20.36
N PHE A 170 4.47 -7.60 19.81
CA PHE A 170 4.84 -6.41 20.58
C PHE A 170 4.23 -5.12 19.97
N PRO A 171 2.89 -4.98 19.93
CA PRO A 171 2.22 -3.89 19.24
C PRO A 171 2.58 -2.49 19.75
N ARG A 172 2.95 -2.37 21.04
CA ARG A 172 3.38 -1.10 21.65
C ARG A 172 4.78 -0.68 21.19
N ALA A 173 5.69 -1.64 21.01
CA ALA A 173 7.06 -1.39 20.57
C ALA A 173 7.18 -1.30 19.04
N ALA A 174 6.21 -1.83 18.29
CA ALA A 174 6.22 -1.85 16.84
C ALA A 174 6.49 -0.46 16.21
N MET A 175 5.82 0.59 16.70
CA MET A 175 5.99 1.96 16.18
C MET A 175 7.40 2.53 16.39
N PRO A 176 7.92 2.65 17.63
CA PRO A 176 9.26 3.19 17.83
C PRO A 176 10.35 2.36 17.16
N VAL A 177 10.22 1.03 17.12
CA VAL A 177 11.18 0.15 16.42
C VAL A 177 11.10 0.36 14.91
N ALA A 178 9.90 0.45 14.33
CA ALA A 178 9.72 0.73 12.90
C ALA A 178 10.33 2.09 12.49
N LEU A 179 10.14 3.12 13.31
CA LEU A 179 10.77 4.42 13.10
C LEU A 179 12.30 4.34 13.23
N GLY A 180 12.80 3.60 14.21
CA GLY A 180 14.23 3.36 14.39
C GLY A 180 14.86 2.66 13.18
N VAL A 181 14.22 1.60 12.68
CA VAL A 181 14.64 0.88 11.45
C VAL A 181 14.66 1.82 10.25
N LEU A 182 13.62 2.62 10.06
CA LEU A 182 13.55 3.55 8.93
C LEU A 182 14.60 4.66 9.04
N ALA A 183 14.75 5.26 10.22
CA ALA A 183 15.74 6.30 10.48
C ALA A 183 17.17 5.78 10.27
N LEU A 184 17.48 4.60 10.81
CA LEU A 184 18.78 3.96 10.58
C LEU A 184 18.99 3.59 9.10
N GLY A 185 17.94 3.16 8.39
CA GLY A 185 17.97 2.94 6.95
C GLY A 185 18.36 4.21 6.18
N VAL A 186 17.73 5.35 6.49
CA VAL A 186 18.05 6.66 5.90
C VAL A 186 19.48 7.09 6.26
N THR A 187 19.91 6.92 7.51
CA THR A 187 21.29 7.23 7.92
C THR A 187 22.30 6.35 7.18
N THR A 188 21.99 5.07 6.97
CA THR A 188 22.85 4.15 6.21
C THR A 188 22.96 4.57 4.74
N ALA A 189 21.88 5.10 4.15
CA ALA A 189 21.91 5.64 2.80
C ALA A 189 22.76 6.91 2.68
N ALA A 190 22.72 7.77 3.71
CA ALA A 190 23.53 8.97 3.76
C ALA A 190 25.02 8.71 4.05
N ILE A 191 25.33 7.60 4.75
CA ILE A 191 26.70 7.26 5.18
C ILE A 191 27.06 5.87 4.64
N PRO A 192 27.63 5.77 3.41
CA PRO A 192 27.94 4.48 2.78
C PRO A 192 28.81 3.53 3.60
N LEU A 193 29.69 4.07 4.47
CA LEU A 193 30.51 3.31 5.41
C LEU A 193 29.71 2.44 6.39
N MET A 194 28.42 2.73 6.60
CA MET A 194 27.53 1.96 7.47
C MET A 194 26.91 0.73 6.78
N GLN A 195 26.96 0.63 5.46
CA GLN A 195 26.31 -0.46 4.72
C GLN A 195 26.78 -1.87 5.15
N PRO A 196 28.07 -2.12 5.42
CA PRO A 196 28.52 -3.44 5.87
C PRO A 196 28.06 -3.82 7.28
N PHE A 197 27.55 -2.88 8.07
CA PHE A 197 27.15 -3.09 9.47
C PHE A 197 25.63 -3.15 9.67
N THR A 198 24.85 -3.00 8.60
CA THR A 198 23.39 -2.95 8.70
C THR A 198 22.74 -4.02 7.82
N PRO A 199 21.69 -4.72 8.29
CA PRO A 199 21.15 -5.83 7.52
C PRO A 199 20.47 -5.44 6.20
N TRP A 200 19.88 -4.24 6.11
CA TRP A 200 19.39 -3.69 4.84
C TRP A 200 20.55 -3.29 3.92
N GLY A 201 21.66 -2.80 4.49
CA GLY A 201 22.88 -2.46 3.77
C GLY A 201 23.49 -3.68 3.10
N TRP A 202 23.44 -4.84 3.75
CA TRP A 202 23.84 -6.12 3.15
C TRP A 202 23.05 -6.48 1.89
N VAL A 203 21.78 -6.09 1.80
CA VAL A 203 20.98 -6.33 0.59
C VAL A 203 21.39 -5.39 -0.54
N GLY A 204 21.70 -4.13 -0.24
CA GLY A 204 22.30 -3.20 -1.21
C GLY A 204 23.68 -3.68 -1.67
N LEU A 205 24.50 -4.18 -0.76
CA LEU A 205 25.79 -4.79 -1.08
C LEU A 205 25.61 -6.08 -1.90
N ALA A 206 24.56 -6.87 -1.70
CA ALA A 206 24.27 -8.05 -2.52
C ALA A 206 23.67 -7.71 -3.90
N TYR A 207 23.48 -6.43 -4.25
CA TYR A 207 22.88 -6.01 -5.52
C TYR A 207 23.70 -6.54 -6.72
N PRO A 208 23.07 -6.99 -7.83
CA PRO A 208 23.80 -7.56 -8.95
C PRO A 208 24.77 -6.52 -9.55
N GLY A 209 26.04 -6.88 -9.71
CA GLY A 209 27.10 -5.99 -10.22
C GLY A 209 27.94 -5.27 -9.15
N SER A 210 27.63 -5.38 -7.87
CA SER A 210 28.40 -4.75 -6.77
C SER A 210 29.66 -5.53 -6.33
N GLY A 211 29.77 -6.82 -6.69
CA GLY A 211 30.92 -7.68 -6.40
C GLY A 211 31.01 -8.30 -4.99
N THR A 212 30.02 -8.14 -4.11
CA THR A 212 30.12 -8.62 -2.70
C THR A 212 29.20 -9.79 -2.34
N SER A 213 29.36 -10.92 -3.05
CA SER A 213 28.50 -12.11 -2.89
C SER A 213 28.52 -12.77 -1.50
N HIS A 214 29.63 -12.64 -0.75
CA HIS A 214 29.80 -13.25 0.57
C HIS A 214 28.91 -12.63 1.66
N ILE A 215 28.39 -11.41 1.46
CA ILE A 215 27.53 -10.73 2.45
C ILE A 215 26.21 -11.47 2.68
N VAL A 216 25.80 -12.30 1.71
CA VAL A 216 24.61 -13.15 1.80
C VAL A 216 24.73 -14.20 2.90
N VAL A 217 25.95 -14.58 3.31
CA VAL A 217 26.16 -15.45 4.47
C VAL A 217 25.68 -14.78 5.76
N ALA A 218 25.96 -13.49 5.95
CA ALA A 218 25.48 -12.74 7.10
C ALA A 218 23.95 -12.60 7.09
N LEU A 219 23.36 -12.37 5.92
CA LEU A 219 21.90 -12.30 5.75
C LEU A 219 21.24 -13.67 6.01
N ALA A 220 21.86 -14.77 5.58
CA ALA A 220 21.40 -16.13 5.85
C ALA A 220 21.48 -16.48 7.34
N ALA A 221 22.58 -16.12 8.01
CA ALA A 221 22.74 -16.30 9.45
C ALA A 221 21.69 -15.51 10.25
N LEU A 222 21.43 -14.26 9.88
CA LEU A 222 20.37 -13.44 10.47
C LEU A 222 19.00 -14.06 10.23
N THR A 223 18.71 -14.50 9.01
CA THR A 223 17.43 -15.12 8.64
C THR A 223 17.18 -16.38 9.46
N ALA A 224 18.19 -17.27 9.56
CA ALA A 224 18.10 -18.48 10.37
C ALA A 224 17.89 -18.17 11.86
N SER A 225 18.62 -17.19 12.40
CA SER A 225 18.49 -16.75 13.79
C SER A 225 17.08 -16.21 14.08
N LEU A 226 16.55 -15.35 13.20
CA LEU A 226 15.21 -14.80 13.32
C LEU A 226 14.12 -15.87 13.16
N ALA A 227 14.29 -16.80 12.24
CA ALA A 227 13.39 -17.94 12.05
C ALA A 227 13.34 -18.84 13.30
N ALA A 228 14.46 -19.04 13.98
CA ALA A 228 14.52 -19.82 15.23
C ALA A 228 13.72 -19.18 16.37
N VAL A 229 13.53 -17.86 16.37
CA VAL A 229 12.77 -17.12 17.40
C VAL A 229 11.25 -17.14 17.13
N VAL A 230 10.81 -17.52 15.92
CA VAL A 230 9.38 -17.55 15.53
C VAL A 230 8.48 -18.33 16.50
N PRO A 231 8.83 -19.55 16.97
CA PRO A 231 8.02 -20.27 17.97
C PRO A 231 7.83 -19.49 19.28
N VAL A 232 8.88 -18.81 19.74
CA VAL A 232 8.85 -17.99 20.96
C VAL A 232 7.92 -16.80 20.76
N LEU A 233 7.99 -16.12 19.62
CA LEU A 233 7.10 -15.00 19.28
C LEU A 233 5.63 -15.45 19.23
N MET A 234 5.35 -16.60 18.61
CA MET A 234 3.98 -17.14 18.54
C MET A 234 3.42 -17.44 19.93
N ASN A 235 4.23 -17.97 20.85
CA ASN A 235 3.79 -18.27 22.20
C ASN A 235 3.52 -17.01 23.05
N ARG A 236 4.13 -15.87 22.69
CA ARG A 236 3.89 -14.56 23.32
C ARG A 236 2.65 -13.82 22.79
N LEU A 237 1.96 -14.36 21.78
CA LEU A 237 0.76 -13.70 21.23
C LEU A 237 -0.34 -13.61 22.28
N ASP A 238 -0.86 -12.41 22.47
CA ASP A 238 -1.95 -12.14 23.42
C ASP A 238 -3.31 -12.56 22.85
N LEU A 239 -4.11 -13.25 23.67
CA LEU A 239 -5.42 -13.76 23.29
C LEU A 239 -6.37 -12.61 22.86
N THR A 240 -6.41 -11.52 23.64
CA THR A 240 -7.34 -10.42 23.39
C THR A 240 -6.98 -9.69 22.10
N ALA A 241 -5.68 -9.47 21.87
CA ALA A 241 -5.18 -8.90 20.63
C ALA A 241 -5.51 -9.78 19.41
N LEU A 242 -5.31 -11.09 19.51
CA LEU A 242 -5.66 -12.04 18.45
C LEU A 242 -7.16 -12.03 18.14
N ALA A 243 -8.01 -12.03 19.17
CA ALA A 243 -9.46 -11.98 19.00
C ALA A 243 -9.89 -10.69 18.28
N VAL A 244 -9.40 -9.53 18.72
CA VAL A 244 -9.70 -8.23 18.08
C VAL A 244 -9.21 -8.18 16.63
N GLN A 245 -7.98 -8.63 16.37
CA GLN A 245 -7.43 -8.64 15.02
C GLN A 245 -8.20 -9.62 14.11
N SER A 246 -8.62 -10.78 14.63
CA SER A 246 -9.41 -11.76 13.87
C SER A 246 -10.80 -11.24 13.51
N ALA A 247 -11.52 -10.65 14.48
CA ALA A 247 -12.85 -10.06 14.24
C ALA A 247 -12.78 -8.89 13.24
N ARG A 248 -11.77 -8.03 13.37
CA ARG A 248 -11.55 -6.93 12.43
C ARG A 248 -11.23 -7.43 11.02
N TRP A 249 -10.37 -8.45 10.91
CA TRP A 249 -10.03 -9.05 9.62
C TRP A 249 -11.23 -9.73 8.98
N ASP A 250 -12.06 -10.44 9.75
CA ASP A 250 -13.27 -11.10 9.26
C ASP A 250 -14.28 -10.07 8.71
N ALA A 251 -14.53 -9.00 9.46
CA ALA A 251 -15.36 -7.88 8.99
C ALA A 251 -14.77 -7.20 7.74
N ALA A 252 -13.46 -6.94 7.71
CA ALA A 252 -12.80 -6.36 6.55
C ALA A 252 -12.86 -7.28 5.32
N ALA A 253 -12.69 -8.60 5.50
CA ALA A 253 -12.82 -9.59 4.45
C ALA A 253 -14.25 -9.67 3.91
N ALA A 254 -15.27 -9.56 4.77
CA ALA A 254 -16.66 -9.49 4.36
C ALA A 254 -16.94 -8.26 3.47
N HIS A 255 -16.50 -7.07 3.88
CA HIS A 255 -16.61 -5.86 3.06
C HIS A 255 -15.82 -5.96 1.74
N THR A 256 -14.60 -6.50 1.79
CA THR A 256 -13.74 -6.72 0.61
C THR A 256 -14.41 -7.70 -0.37
N THR A 257 -15.07 -8.75 0.13
CA THR A 257 -15.82 -9.71 -0.71
C THR A 257 -17.03 -9.04 -1.37
N GLY A 258 -17.68 -8.11 -0.67
CA GLY A 258 -18.70 -7.23 -1.23
C GLY A 258 -18.15 -6.10 -2.11
N MET A 259 -16.84 -6.04 -2.36
CA MET A 259 -16.15 -4.99 -3.12
C MET A 259 -16.29 -3.58 -2.51
N ASP A 260 -16.51 -3.48 -1.21
CA ASP A 260 -16.54 -2.23 -0.45
C ASP A 260 -15.21 -2.00 0.29
N PHE A 261 -14.18 -1.61 -0.46
CA PHE A 261 -12.85 -1.35 0.09
C PHE A 261 -12.80 -0.12 0.99
N ASN A 262 -13.72 0.83 0.82
CA ASN A 262 -13.79 2.03 1.66
C ASN A 262 -14.20 1.65 3.09
N MET A 263 -15.23 0.82 3.24
CA MET A 263 -15.65 0.30 4.54
C MET A 263 -14.61 -0.64 5.14
N ALA A 264 -13.99 -1.51 4.33
CA ALA A 264 -12.89 -2.35 4.79
C ALA A 264 -11.72 -1.53 5.37
N ALA A 265 -11.34 -0.43 4.70
CA ALA A 265 -10.29 0.47 5.19
C ALA A 265 -10.72 1.27 6.43
N ALA A 266 -12.00 1.64 6.54
CA ALA A 266 -12.54 2.38 7.69
C ALA A 266 -12.36 1.61 9.01
N LEU A 267 -12.43 0.27 8.99
CA LEU A 267 -12.21 -0.59 10.16
C LEU A 267 -10.80 -0.49 10.76
N TYR A 268 -9.82 -0.05 9.97
CA TYR A 268 -8.43 0.12 10.40
C TYR A 268 -8.09 1.57 10.78
N GLN A 269 -9.05 2.48 10.73
CA GLN A 269 -8.81 3.88 11.10
C GLN A 269 -8.60 4.02 12.62
N GLY A 270 -7.51 4.70 12.99
CA GLY A 270 -7.20 5.00 14.39
C GLY A 270 -8.24 5.94 15.01
N ARG A 271 -8.66 5.64 16.25
CA ARG A 271 -9.57 6.51 17.01
C ARG A 271 -8.88 7.81 17.42
N PRO A 272 -9.56 8.97 17.41
CA PRO A 272 -9.02 10.22 17.93
C PRO A 272 -8.60 10.07 19.40
N HIS A 273 -7.33 10.36 19.71
CA HIS A 273 -6.79 10.15 21.07
C HIS A 273 -5.97 11.32 21.61
N ARG A 274 -5.54 12.28 20.78
CA ARG A 274 -4.93 13.55 21.23
C ARG A 274 -5.90 14.72 21.08
N GLY A 275 -5.57 15.87 21.67
CA GLY A 275 -6.25 17.14 21.37
C GLY A 275 -7.72 17.22 21.79
N ARG A 276 -8.11 16.54 22.89
CA ARG A 276 -9.50 16.60 23.40
C ARG A 276 -9.88 17.98 23.93
N GLY A 277 -8.92 18.74 24.46
CA GLY A 277 -9.15 20.10 24.98
C GLY A 277 -9.11 21.21 23.92
N THR A 278 -8.70 20.94 22.68
CA THR A 278 -8.63 21.97 21.64
C THR A 278 -10.03 22.18 21.03
N ARG A 279 -10.56 23.39 21.17
CA ARG A 279 -11.83 23.80 20.53
C ARG A 279 -11.62 23.88 19.01
N ALA A 280 -12.21 22.92 18.29
CA ALA A 280 -12.17 22.86 16.82
C ALA A 280 -13.06 23.93 16.16
N ILE A 281 -14.15 24.30 16.80
CA ILE A 281 -15.10 25.31 16.32
C ILE A 281 -14.98 26.55 17.21
N ARG A 282 -14.71 27.70 16.59
CA ARG A 282 -14.73 29.02 17.22
C ARG A 282 -15.53 29.96 16.31
N PRO A 283 -16.32 30.89 16.86
CA PRO A 283 -16.98 31.90 16.06
C PRO A 283 -15.91 32.73 15.35
N ARG A 284 -15.90 32.69 14.02
CA ARG A 284 -15.02 33.47 13.15
C ARG A 284 -15.84 34.05 12.02
N ASN A 285 -15.43 35.23 11.54
CA ASN A 285 -16.18 35.98 10.53
C ASN A 285 -16.19 35.32 9.14
N ARG A 286 -15.37 34.28 8.89
CA ARG A 286 -15.29 33.58 7.60
C ARG A 286 -15.46 32.08 7.79
N LEU A 287 -16.50 31.54 7.17
CA LEU A 287 -16.86 30.13 7.24
C LEU A 287 -15.72 29.21 6.77
N ALA A 288 -15.08 29.54 5.65
CA ALA A 288 -13.92 28.81 5.10
C ALA A 288 -12.80 28.58 6.13
N TRP A 289 -12.45 29.61 6.92
CA TRP A 289 -11.43 29.48 7.97
C TRP A 289 -11.87 28.58 9.12
N THR A 290 -13.16 28.58 9.45
CA THR A 290 -13.72 27.69 10.48
C THR A 290 -13.57 26.23 10.05
N PHE A 291 -13.92 25.89 8.80
CA PHE A 291 -13.79 24.52 8.28
C PHE A 291 -12.33 24.09 8.13
N LEU A 292 -11.46 24.95 7.60
CA LEU A 292 -10.04 24.65 7.49
C LEU A 292 -9.42 24.30 8.85
N ILE A 293 -9.69 25.11 9.88
CA ILE A 293 -9.12 24.92 11.21
C ILE A 293 -9.76 23.73 11.92
N ARG A 294 -11.07 23.52 11.73
CA ARG A 294 -11.77 22.33 12.24
C ARG A 294 -11.13 21.05 11.71
N ASP A 295 -10.87 20.98 10.40
CA ASP A 295 -10.31 19.79 9.76
C ASP A 295 -8.83 19.59 10.09
N ALA A 296 -8.07 20.68 10.23
CA ALA A 296 -6.71 20.64 10.75
C ALA A 296 -6.67 20.12 12.20
N VAL A 297 -7.53 20.62 13.08
CA VAL A 297 -7.66 20.12 14.45
C VAL A 297 -8.09 18.65 14.42
N GLY A 298 -9.06 18.26 13.59
CA GLY A 298 -9.49 16.87 13.42
C GLY A 298 -8.31 15.95 13.07
N SER A 299 -7.51 16.34 12.09
CA SER A 299 -6.34 15.56 11.65
C SER A 299 -5.28 15.43 12.74
N THR A 300 -4.99 16.50 13.49
CA THR A 300 -4.02 16.46 14.61
C THR A 300 -4.45 15.58 15.79
N ARG A 301 -5.75 15.27 15.93
CA ARG A 301 -6.24 14.30 16.93
C ARG A 301 -5.90 12.85 16.59
N THR A 302 -5.50 12.57 15.34
CA THR A 302 -5.01 11.27 14.85
C THR A 302 -3.60 11.40 14.25
N PRO A 303 -2.57 11.71 15.07
CA PRO A 303 -1.25 12.11 14.59
C PRO A 303 -0.58 11.08 13.68
N GLY A 304 -0.79 9.77 13.93
CA GLY A 304 -0.27 8.73 13.06
C GLY A 304 -0.82 8.81 11.63
N ARG A 305 -2.12 9.06 11.47
CA ARG A 305 -2.77 9.22 10.15
C ARG A 305 -2.25 10.47 9.44
N LEU A 306 -2.06 11.57 10.18
CA LEU A 306 -1.51 12.81 9.64
C LEU A 306 -0.06 12.61 9.16
N ILE A 307 0.80 12.01 9.98
CA ILE A 307 2.21 11.76 9.63
C ILE A 307 2.31 10.86 8.40
N VAL A 308 1.54 9.76 8.35
CA VAL A 308 1.52 8.85 7.19
C VAL A 308 1.02 9.57 5.94
N GLY A 309 -0.02 10.41 6.05
CA GLY A 309 -0.52 11.22 4.93
C GLY A 309 0.52 12.19 4.40
N VAL A 310 1.19 12.94 5.29
CA VAL A 310 2.27 13.88 4.92
C VAL A 310 3.47 13.16 4.31
N ALA A 311 3.89 12.03 4.89
CA ALA A 311 4.99 11.22 4.37
C ALA A 311 4.67 10.65 2.97
N ALA A 312 3.44 10.18 2.76
CA ALA A 312 2.98 9.73 1.44
C ALA A 312 2.99 10.87 0.41
N LEU A 313 2.47 12.06 0.76
CA LEU A 313 2.51 13.23 -0.13
C LEU A 313 3.95 13.62 -0.48
N ALA A 314 4.86 13.62 0.50
CA ALA A 314 6.27 13.91 0.26
C ALA A 314 6.92 12.84 -0.66
N ALA A 315 6.68 11.56 -0.40
CA ALA A 315 7.18 10.46 -1.23
C ALA A 315 6.66 10.55 -2.67
N SER A 316 5.40 10.92 -2.86
CA SER A 316 4.86 11.16 -4.19
C SER A 316 5.50 12.37 -4.88
N GLY A 317 5.82 13.44 -4.15
CA GLY A 317 6.53 14.61 -4.68
C GLY A 317 7.93 14.24 -5.18
N VAL A 318 8.61 13.34 -4.46
CA VAL A 318 9.87 12.74 -4.91
C VAL A 318 9.67 11.92 -6.18
N LEU A 319 8.71 10.99 -6.20
CA LEU A 319 8.47 10.12 -7.37
C LEU A 319 8.10 10.90 -8.64
N ILE A 320 7.22 11.90 -8.52
CA ILE A 320 6.84 12.72 -9.69
C ILE A 320 8.00 13.59 -10.17
N THR A 321 8.94 13.98 -9.28
CA THR A 321 10.16 14.70 -9.70
C THR A 321 11.11 13.76 -10.43
N LEU A 322 11.33 12.54 -9.90
CA LEU A 322 12.18 11.52 -10.51
C LEU A 322 11.63 11.01 -11.84
N ALA A 323 10.33 11.13 -12.09
CA ALA A 323 9.71 10.83 -13.38
C ALA A 323 10.21 11.73 -14.53
N PHE A 324 10.79 12.89 -14.22
CA PHE A 324 11.43 13.79 -15.19
C PHE A 324 12.95 13.60 -15.30
N ALA A 325 13.52 12.65 -14.55
CA ALA A 325 14.92 12.32 -14.70
C ALA A 325 15.15 11.58 -16.03
N PRO A 326 16.26 11.85 -16.75
CA PRO A 326 16.56 11.15 -17.99
C PRO A 326 16.61 9.62 -17.79
N ALA A 327 16.10 8.88 -18.78
CA ALA A 327 16.10 7.40 -18.82
C ALA A 327 15.35 6.70 -17.67
N THR A 328 14.46 7.40 -16.96
CA THR A 328 13.53 6.75 -16.02
C THR A 328 12.19 6.44 -16.68
N PRO A 329 11.50 5.37 -16.25
CA PRO A 329 10.16 5.07 -16.74
C PRO A 329 9.14 6.06 -16.16
N GLY A 330 9.06 7.26 -16.76
CA GLY A 330 8.31 8.40 -16.24
C GLY A 330 6.83 8.10 -15.99
N TRP A 331 6.18 7.36 -16.89
CA TRP A 331 4.77 6.96 -16.73
C TRP A 331 4.53 6.06 -15.52
N LEU A 332 5.46 5.15 -15.21
CA LEU A 332 5.35 4.21 -14.09
C LEU A 332 5.57 4.92 -12.76
N LEU A 333 6.61 5.77 -12.68
CA LEU A 333 6.87 6.62 -11.52
C LEU A 333 5.74 7.61 -11.29
N GLY A 334 5.19 8.20 -12.36
CA GLY A 334 3.99 9.03 -12.33
C GLY A 334 2.78 8.26 -11.80
N ALA A 335 2.49 7.07 -12.31
CA ALA A 335 1.37 6.25 -11.83
C ALA A 335 1.49 5.91 -10.34
N ALA A 336 2.70 5.53 -9.89
CA ALA A 336 3.00 5.29 -8.49
C ALA A 336 2.79 6.56 -7.64
N ALA A 337 3.26 7.72 -8.11
CA ALA A 337 3.03 9.01 -7.47
C ALA A 337 1.52 9.29 -7.31
N GLY A 338 0.73 9.12 -8.37
CA GLY A 338 -0.72 9.32 -8.32
C GLY A 338 -1.43 8.42 -7.30
N LEU A 339 -1.08 7.13 -7.23
CA LEU A 339 -1.61 6.21 -6.22
C LEU A 339 -1.23 6.62 -4.79
N ILE A 340 0.03 7.06 -4.59
CA ILE A 340 0.52 7.49 -3.28
C ILE A 340 -0.13 8.81 -2.84
N VAL A 341 -0.28 9.81 -3.73
CA VAL A 341 -1.04 11.03 -3.42
C VAL A 341 -2.47 10.68 -3.06
N PHE A 342 -3.12 9.81 -3.84
CA PHE A 342 -4.48 9.39 -3.55
C PHE A 342 -4.54 8.81 -2.15
N ALA A 343 -3.72 7.81 -1.83
CA ALA A 343 -3.62 7.21 -0.49
C ALA A 343 -3.35 8.26 0.61
N GLY A 344 -2.39 9.16 0.40
CA GLY A 344 -1.95 10.19 1.34
C GLY A 344 -3.00 11.26 1.64
N ILE A 345 -3.87 11.59 0.68
CA ILE A 345 -5.01 12.50 0.88
C ILE A 345 -6.10 11.87 1.76
N GLY A 346 -6.20 10.53 1.79
CA GLY A 346 -7.25 9.81 2.50
C GLY A 346 -7.41 10.21 3.98
N PRO A 347 -6.34 10.20 4.78
CA PRO A 347 -6.30 10.74 6.15
C PRO A 347 -6.79 12.19 6.32
N LEU A 348 -6.60 13.04 5.31
CA LEU A 348 -6.88 14.48 5.36
C LEU A 348 -8.30 14.82 4.90
N SER A 349 -9.07 13.82 4.47
CA SER A 349 -10.36 13.98 3.80
C SER A 349 -11.56 13.51 4.64
N ASP A 350 -11.43 13.46 5.97
CA ASP A 350 -12.55 13.13 6.87
C ASP A 350 -13.73 14.11 6.66
N GLY A 351 -13.43 15.40 6.48
CA GLY A 351 -14.43 16.44 6.20
C GLY A 351 -15.15 16.24 4.86
N ILE A 352 -14.44 15.84 3.81
CA ILE A 352 -15.03 15.54 2.50
C ILE A 352 -15.98 14.35 2.59
N ARG A 353 -15.59 13.29 3.32
CA ARG A 353 -16.46 12.13 3.55
C ARG A 353 -17.73 12.51 4.31
N HIS A 354 -17.59 13.35 5.33
CA HIS A 354 -18.74 13.88 6.08
C HIS A 354 -19.65 14.73 5.19
N ALA A 355 -19.09 15.63 4.38
CA ALA A 355 -19.87 16.44 3.44
C ALA A 355 -20.63 15.56 2.43
N ALA A 356 -19.97 14.54 1.88
CA ALA A 356 -20.58 13.62 0.94
C ALA A 356 -21.69 12.76 1.58
N SER A 357 -21.54 12.35 2.84
CA SER A 357 -22.54 11.52 3.53
C SER A 357 -23.80 12.27 3.94
N VAL A 358 -23.76 13.61 4.01
CA VAL A 358 -24.91 14.45 4.37
C VAL A 358 -25.46 15.20 3.15
N ALA A 359 -24.76 15.13 2.00
CA ALA A 359 -25.22 15.76 0.77
C ALA A 359 -26.45 15.01 0.23
N GLY A 360 -27.48 15.76 -0.17
CA GLY A 360 -28.77 15.20 -0.61
C GLY A 360 -29.78 14.91 0.51
N ASP A 361 -29.37 15.00 1.78
CA ASP A 361 -30.29 14.96 2.93
C ASP A 361 -30.85 16.37 3.25
N PHE A 362 -31.73 16.46 4.26
CA PHE A 362 -32.19 17.76 4.77
C PHE A 362 -31.00 18.62 5.22
N PRO A 363 -30.97 19.93 4.88
CA PRO A 363 -29.82 20.80 5.16
C PRO A 363 -29.65 21.04 6.66
N LEU A 364 -28.92 20.15 7.34
CA LEU A 364 -28.69 20.18 8.79
C LEU A 364 -27.89 21.40 9.27
N TYR A 365 -27.12 22.03 8.37
CA TYR A 365 -26.16 23.08 8.71
C TYR A 365 -26.57 24.47 8.21
N GLY A 366 -27.72 24.62 7.54
CA GLY A 366 -28.12 25.89 6.94
C GLY A 366 -27.17 26.40 5.85
N ILE A 367 -26.35 25.51 5.28
CA ILE A 367 -25.37 25.76 4.22
C ILE A 367 -25.67 24.77 3.10
N SER A 368 -25.62 25.20 1.84
CA SER A 368 -25.80 24.31 0.69
C SER A 368 -24.69 23.24 0.61
N ASP A 369 -25.00 22.06 0.09
CA ASP A 369 -24.06 20.95 -0.07
C ASP A 369 -22.79 21.34 -0.82
N GLU A 370 -22.90 22.15 -1.88
CA GLU A 370 -21.77 22.61 -2.70
C GLU A 370 -20.75 23.37 -1.83
N HIS A 371 -21.25 24.32 -1.03
CA HIS A 371 -20.45 25.10 -0.11
C HIS A 371 -19.88 24.23 1.01
N LEU A 372 -20.65 23.28 1.55
CA LEU A 372 -20.16 22.37 2.59
C LEU A 372 -18.96 21.55 2.10
N LEU A 373 -19.08 20.97 0.90
CA LEU A 373 -18.03 20.19 0.25
C LEU A 373 -16.81 21.06 -0.09
N ALA A 374 -17.02 22.24 -0.69
CA ALA A 374 -15.95 23.16 -1.05
C ALA A 374 -15.13 23.60 0.17
N ASN A 375 -15.80 23.92 1.29
CA ASN A 375 -15.11 24.32 2.51
C ASN A 375 -14.30 23.18 3.14
N HIS A 376 -14.81 21.94 3.10
CA HIS A 376 -14.08 20.75 3.56
C HIS A 376 -12.94 20.31 2.63
N ALA A 377 -12.92 20.77 1.37
CA ALA A 377 -11.82 20.51 0.44
C ALA A 377 -10.60 21.42 0.68
N LEU A 378 -10.76 22.55 1.39
CA LEU A 378 -9.69 23.53 1.61
C LEU A 378 -8.51 22.95 2.39
N PHE A 379 -8.77 22.16 3.43
CA PHE A 379 -7.71 21.57 4.26
C PHE A 379 -6.85 20.56 3.51
N PRO A 380 -7.41 19.50 2.90
CA PRO A 380 -6.62 18.57 2.11
C PRO A 380 -5.92 19.28 0.94
N LEU A 381 -6.57 20.25 0.29
CA LEU A 381 -5.93 21.06 -0.77
C LEU A 381 -4.69 21.79 -0.25
N ALA A 382 -4.79 22.51 0.86
CA ALA A 382 -3.67 23.26 1.43
C ALA A 382 -2.49 22.34 1.78
N VAL A 383 -2.76 21.20 2.41
CA VAL A 383 -1.70 20.24 2.78
C VAL A 383 -1.07 19.60 1.54
N VAL A 384 -1.87 19.21 0.54
CA VAL A 384 -1.37 18.67 -0.73
C VAL A 384 -0.45 19.68 -1.41
N VAL A 385 -0.92 20.91 -1.61
CA VAL A 385 -0.12 21.96 -2.26
C VAL A 385 1.17 22.23 -1.49
N LEU A 386 1.11 22.40 -0.17
CA LEU A 386 2.30 22.72 0.62
C LEU A 386 3.31 21.57 0.63
N VAL A 387 2.88 20.35 0.94
CA VAL A 387 3.80 19.21 1.13
C VAL A 387 4.32 18.69 -0.19
N LEU A 388 3.44 18.54 -1.19
CA LEU A 388 3.82 17.97 -2.48
C LEU A 388 4.78 18.90 -3.22
N LEU A 389 4.49 20.21 -3.27
CA LEU A 389 5.35 21.17 -3.94
C LEU A 389 6.68 21.38 -3.20
N ALA A 390 6.67 21.42 -1.85
CA ALA A 390 7.90 21.49 -1.08
C ALA A 390 8.80 20.28 -1.34
N ALA A 391 8.23 19.06 -1.39
CA ALA A 391 8.98 17.86 -1.71
C ALA A 391 9.57 17.89 -3.13
N VAL A 392 8.81 18.39 -4.11
CA VAL A 392 9.31 18.58 -5.49
C VAL A 392 10.47 19.56 -5.54
N ILE A 393 10.35 20.72 -4.87
CA ILE A 393 11.41 21.73 -4.83
C ILE A 393 12.68 21.14 -4.20
N VAL A 394 12.56 20.53 -3.02
CA VAL A 394 13.70 19.92 -2.32
C VAL A 394 14.33 18.81 -3.17
N CYS A 395 13.52 17.93 -3.77
CA CYS A 395 14.02 16.85 -4.62
C CYS A 395 14.72 17.39 -5.87
N SER A 396 14.15 18.41 -6.52
CA SER A 396 14.74 19.07 -7.70
C SER A 396 16.11 19.68 -7.38
N ILE A 397 16.24 20.36 -6.23
CA ILE A 397 17.51 20.93 -5.77
C ILE A 397 18.55 19.83 -5.53
N LEU A 398 18.16 18.74 -4.86
CA LEU A 398 19.08 17.64 -4.51
C LEU A 398 19.50 16.81 -5.73
N THR A 399 18.67 16.74 -6.77
CA THR A 399 18.90 15.90 -7.96
C THR A 399 19.41 16.70 -9.16
N GLY A 400 19.36 18.03 -9.12
CA GLY A 400 19.69 18.90 -10.26
C GLY A 400 18.62 18.91 -11.37
N ILE A 401 17.45 18.33 -11.14
CA ILE A 401 16.34 18.33 -12.11
C ILE A 401 15.71 19.74 -12.16
N ALA A 402 15.42 20.23 -13.37
CA ALA A 402 14.79 21.53 -13.55
C ALA A 402 13.38 21.55 -12.91
N VAL A 403 13.15 22.45 -11.96
CA VAL A 403 11.97 22.42 -11.09
C VAL A 403 10.63 22.71 -11.79
N ALA A 404 10.62 23.46 -12.90
CA ALA A 404 9.39 24.00 -13.48
C ALA A 404 8.39 22.92 -13.92
N ALA A 405 8.85 21.92 -14.69
CA ALA A 405 7.99 20.85 -15.21
C ALA A 405 7.47 19.90 -14.10
N PRO A 406 8.31 19.37 -13.19
CA PRO A 406 7.86 18.63 -12.02
C PRO A 406 6.86 19.40 -11.14
N LEU A 407 7.10 20.70 -10.93
CA LEU A 407 6.27 21.54 -10.07
C LEU A 407 4.87 21.74 -10.65
N ALA A 408 4.77 22.05 -11.95
CA ALA A 408 3.50 22.17 -12.65
C ALA A 408 2.73 20.83 -12.66
N SER A 409 3.43 19.73 -12.95
CA SER A 409 2.85 18.38 -12.99
C SER A 409 2.34 17.94 -11.62
N ALA A 410 3.12 18.19 -10.56
CA ALA A 410 2.74 17.89 -9.18
C ALA A 410 1.53 18.72 -8.72
N PHE A 411 1.50 20.02 -9.06
CA PHE A 411 0.37 20.88 -8.73
C PHE A 411 -0.94 20.33 -9.34
N VAL A 412 -0.94 20.03 -10.63
CA VAL A 412 -2.15 19.51 -11.28
C VAL A 412 -2.47 18.09 -10.82
N LEU A 413 -1.47 17.24 -10.61
CA LEU A 413 -1.68 15.91 -10.01
C LEU A 413 -2.40 16.04 -8.65
N GLY A 414 -1.95 16.95 -7.78
CA GLY A 414 -2.60 17.22 -6.51
C GLY A 414 -4.07 17.61 -6.65
N LEU A 415 -4.39 18.50 -7.61
CA LEU A 415 -5.76 18.91 -7.91
C LEU A 415 -6.61 17.76 -8.45
N LEU A 416 -6.14 17.04 -9.47
CA LEU A 416 -6.85 15.92 -10.09
C LEU A 416 -7.10 14.80 -9.09
N THR A 417 -6.14 14.53 -8.20
CA THR A 417 -6.29 13.49 -7.19
C THR A 417 -7.26 13.92 -6.08
N LEU A 418 -7.33 15.21 -5.76
CA LEU A 418 -8.36 15.75 -4.87
C LEU A 418 -9.75 15.62 -5.50
N VAL A 419 -9.89 15.91 -6.80
CA VAL A 419 -11.15 15.69 -7.55
C VAL A 419 -11.51 14.20 -7.53
N ALA A 420 -10.55 13.30 -7.77
CA ALA A 420 -10.76 11.86 -7.69
C ALA A 420 -11.23 11.44 -6.28
N ARG A 421 -10.70 12.07 -5.22
CA ARG A 421 -11.10 11.82 -3.83
C ARG A 421 -12.50 12.30 -3.51
N VAL A 422 -12.88 13.49 -3.97
CA VAL A 422 -14.25 14.01 -3.87
C VAL A 422 -15.22 13.10 -4.63
N SER A 423 -14.88 12.77 -5.88
CA SER A 423 -15.64 11.85 -6.72
C SER A 423 -15.83 10.48 -6.07
N ASN A 424 -14.79 9.93 -5.42
CA ASN A 424 -14.88 8.66 -4.71
C ASN A 424 -15.74 8.75 -3.44
N ALA A 425 -15.78 9.91 -2.77
CA ALA A 425 -16.64 10.13 -1.61
C ALA A 425 -18.13 10.24 -2.00
N LEU A 426 -18.43 10.83 -3.16
CA LEU A 426 -19.79 11.01 -3.69
C LEU A 426 -20.40 9.77 -4.34
N LYS A 427 -19.61 8.70 -4.48
CA LYS A 427 -19.94 7.54 -5.32
C LYS A 427 -21.12 6.70 -4.82
N GLY A 428 -21.45 6.78 -3.54
CA GLY A 428 -22.53 5.99 -2.94
C GLY A 428 -22.24 4.47 -2.92
N PRO A 429 -23.22 3.66 -2.49
CA PRO A 429 -23.13 2.21 -2.49
C PRO A 429 -23.09 1.65 -3.93
N LEU A 430 -22.62 0.41 -4.08
CA LEU A 430 -22.63 -0.29 -5.37
C LEU A 430 -24.07 -0.38 -5.91
N PRO A 431 -24.38 0.17 -7.09
CA PRO A 431 -25.72 0.12 -7.67
C PRO A 431 -26.20 -1.33 -7.88
N PRO A 432 -27.47 -1.67 -7.60
CA PRO A 432 -27.99 -3.02 -7.80
C PRO A 432 -27.85 -3.54 -9.23
N VAL A 433 -27.86 -2.64 -10.23
CA VAL A 433 -27.64 -3.00 -11.64
C VAL A 433 -26.26 -3.60 -11.89
N LEU A 434 -25.25 -3.29 -11.07
CA LEU A 434 -23.90 -3.87 -11.18
C LEU A 434 -23.79 -5.24 -10.50
N LEU A 435 -24.85 -5.69 -9.81
CA LEU A 435 -24.95 -7.04 -9.24
C LEU A 435 -25.55 -8.05 -10.22
N THR A 436 -26.11 -7.60 -11.34
CA THR A 436 -26.70 -8.51 -12.33
C THR A 436 -25.59 -9.22 -13.11
N PRO A 437 -25.73 -10.54 -13.36
CA PRO A 437 -24.78 -11.25 -14.21
C PRO A 437 -24.74 -10.66 -15.62
N ILE A 438 -23.54 -10.52 -16.18
CA ILE A 438 -23.30 -10.10 -17.55
C ILE A 438 -22.71 -11.32 -18.28
N PRO A 439 -23.55 -12.21 -18.83
CA PRO A 439 -23.07 -13.41 -19.48
C PRO A 439 -22.29 -13.04 -20.74
N THR A 440 -21.04 -13.46 -20.82
CA THR A 440 -20.22 -13.38 -22.04
C THR A 440 -19.68 -14.77 -22.39
N PRO A 441 -19.24 -15.01 -23.64
CA PRO A 441 -18.58 -16.27 -24.01
C PRO A 441 -17.36 -16.61 -23.14
N MET A 442 -16.73 -15.60 -22.51
CA MET A 442 -15.56 -15.74 -21.64
C MET A 442 -15.92 -15.89 -20.15
N GLY A 443 -17.21 -15.88 -19.79
CA GLY A 443 -17.71 -15.95 -18.42
C GLY A 443 -18.55 -14.73 -18.01
N ASP A 444 -18.87 -14.62 -16.73
CA ASP A 444 -19.63 -13.48 -16.19
C ASP A 444 -18.73 -12.25 -16.00
N LEU A 445 -18.94 -11.21 -16.82
CA LEU A 445 -18.17 -9.96 -16.77
C LEU A 445 -18.57 -9.06 -15.58
N SER A 446 -19.65 -9.38 -14.87
CA SER A 446 -20.14 -8.60 -13.72
C SER A 446 -19.06 -8.43 -12.64
N ALA A 447 -18.18 -9.42 -12.45
CA ALA A 447 -17.09 -9.33 -11.48
C ALA A 447 -16.05 -8.27 -11.87
N ALA A 448 -15.70 -8.18 -13.16
CA ALA A 448 -14.78 -7.17 -13.67
C ALA A 448 -15.39 -5.77 -13.52
N VAL A 449 -16.66 -5.59 -13.87
CA VAL A 449 -17.37 -4.30 -13.72
C VAL A 449 -17.45 -3.89 -12.25
N ARG A 450 -17.73 -4.81 -11.33
CA ARG A 450 -17.72 -4.55 -9.88
C ARG A 450 -16.33 -4.18 -9.36
N MET A 451 -15.29 -4.83 -9.87
CA MET A 451 -13.90 -4.51 -9.52
C MET A 451 -13.50 -3.13 -10.06
N THR A 452 -13.85 -2.82 -11.31
CA THR A 452 -13.62 -1.51 -11.92
C THR A 452 -14.37 -0.42 -11.18
N TRP A 453 -15.62 -0.66 -10.79
CA TRP A 453 -16.32 0.21 -9.85
C TRP A 453 -15.45 0.35 -8.61
N ALA A 454 -15.23 -0.69 -7.83
CA ALA A 454 -14.53 -0.59 -6.54
C ALA A 454 -13.12 0.05 -6.58
N LEU A 455 -12.39 -0.06 -7.70
CA LEU A 455 -11.05 0.49 -7.88
C LEU A 455 -10.96 1.77 -8.72
N ASP A 456 -12.07 2.31 -9.26
CA ASP A 456 -12.04 3.44 -10.18
C ASP A 456 -11.23 4.65 -9.68
N GLY A 457 -11.35 5.03 -8.41
CA GLY A 457 -10.61 6.14 -7.82
C GLY A 457 -9.09 5.89 -7.81
N LEU A 458 -8.67 4.64 -7.60
CA LEU A 458 -7.25 4.24 -7.68
C LEU A 458 -6.76 4.23 -9.13
N LEU A 459 -7.57 3.69 -10.05
CA LEU A 459 -7.25 3.65 -11.47
C LEU A 459 -7.12 5.06 -12.06
N LEU A 460 -8.08 5.95 -11.75
CA LEU A 460 -8.05 7.35 -12.19
C LEU A 460 -6.89 8.11 -11.55
N ALA A 461 -6.52 7.82 -10.29
CA ALA A 461 -5.35 8.41 -9.66
C ALA A 461 -4.04 7.95 -10.32
N ALA A 462 -3.91 6.66 -10.64
CA ALA A 462 -2.76 6.13 -11.38
C ALA A 462 -2.65 6.77 -12.77
N LEU A 463 -3.77 6.88 -13.49
CA LEU A 463 -3.81 7.55 -14.80
C LEU A 463 -3.49 9.05 -14.70
N ALA A 464 -4.00 9.75 -13.67
CA ALA A 464 -3.65 11.15 -13.41
C ALA A 464 -2.15 11.31 -13.15
N GLY A 465 -1.56 10.41 -12.37
CA GLY A 465 -0.12 10.39 -12.11
C GLY A 465 0.71 10.13 -13.37
N ALA A 466 0.39 9.07 -14.12
CA ALA A 466 1.09 8.73 -15.37
C ALA A 466 1.00 9.85 -16.40
N SER A 467 -0.20 10.40 -16.60
CA SER A 467 -0.41 11.50 -17.54
C SER A 467 0.23 12.81 -17.09
N ALA A 468 0.31 13.08 -15.78
CA ALA A 468 1.04 14.23 -15.25
C ALA A 468 2.55 14.12 -15.50
N ALA A 469 3.14 12.94 -15.34
CA ALA A 469 4.55 12.70 -15.67
C ALA A 469 4.83 12.91 -17.18
N LEU A 470 3.89 12.51 -18.04
CA LEU A 470 3.99 12.65 -19.49
C LEU A 470 3.40 13.96 -20.03
N ALA A 471 3.02 14.93 -19.18
CA ALA A 471 2.19 16.07 -19.61
C ALA A 471 2.84 16.93 -20.70
N PHE A 472 4.17 16.99 -20.72
CA PHE A 472 4.94 17.77 -21.70
C PHE A 472 5.29 16.99 -22.98
N GLU A 473 5.18 15.65 -22.94
CA GLU A 473 5.42 14.78 -24.10
C GLU A 473 4.12 14.44 -24.83
N VAL A 474 3.06 14.16 -24.05
CA VAL A 474 1.74 13.74 -24.54
C VAL A 474 0.63 14.58 -23.88
N PRO A 475 0.53 15.88 -24.19
CA PRO A 475 -0.42 16.79 -23.52
C PRO A 475 -1.89 16.39 -23.72
N LEU A 476 -2.22 15.74 -24.83
CA LEU A 476 -3.58 15.25 -25.10
C LEU A 476 -4.03 14.16 -24.11
N LEU A 477 -3.11 13.27 -23.69
CA LEU A 477 -3.42 12.23 -22.69
C LEU A 477 -3.80 12.88 -21.36
N PHE A 478 -3.03 13.88 -20.94
CA PHE A 478 -3.28 14.63 -19.72
C PHE A 478 -4.61 15.38 -19.75
N ILE A 479 -4.91 16.09 -20.84
CA ILE A 479 -6.19 16.78 -21.02
C ILE A 479 -7.34 15.76 -20.98
N GLY A 480 -7.21 14.63 -21.68
CA GLY A 480 -8.22 13.57 -21.68
C GLY A 480 -8.50 12.99 -20.29
N VAL A 481 -7.45 12.73 -19.50
CA VAL A 481 -7.59 12.25 -18.12
C VAL A 481 -8.24 13.32 -17.22
N ALA A 482 -7.84 14.59 -17.34
CA ALA A 482 -8.42 15.69 -16.59
C ALA A 482 -9.91 15.87 -16.88
N VAL A 483 -10.29 15.90 -18.16
CA VAL A 483 -11.69 15.97 -18.60
C VAL A 483 -12.48 14.78 -18.06
N THR A 484 -11.95 13.56 -18.19
CA THR A 484 -12.62 12.35 -17.70
C THR A 484 -12.88 12.43 -16.19
N LEU A 485 -11.87 12.82 -15.40
CA LEU A 485 -12.00 12.97 -13.95
C LEU A 485 -13.05 14.01 -13.55
N ILE A 486 -13.03 15.17 -14.20
CA ILE A 486 -13.99 16.24 -13.96
C ILE A 486 -15.41 15.80 -14.33
N THR A 487 -15.58 15.19 -15.51
CA THR A 487 -16.88 14.69 -15.99
C THR A 487 -17.45 13.62 -15.05
N VAL A 488 -16.62 12.67 -14.60
CA VAL A 488 -17.04 11.65 -13.62
C VAL A 488 -17.45 12.31 -12.30
N GLY A 489 -16.68 13.30 -11.82
CA GLY A 489 -17.00 14.05 -10.60
C GLY A 489 -18.33 14.81 -10.70
N ILE A 490 -18.55 15.52 -11.81
CA ILE A 490 -19.81 16.24 -12.08
C ILE A 490 -20.97 15.24 -12.18
N ASN A 491 -20.78 14.12 -12.87
CA ASN A 491 -21.82 13.11 -13.01
C ASN A 491 -22.26 12.54 -11.66
N ARG A 492 -21.30 12.22 -10.78
CA ARG A 492 -21.61 11.75 -9.41
C ARG A 492 -22.27 12.82 -8.56
N TRP A 493 -21.84 14.08 -8.70
CA TRP A 493 -22.50 15.18 -8.01
C TRP A 493 -23.98 15.31 -8.40
N ARG A 494 -24.29 15.19 -9.70
CA ARG A 494 -25.67 15.29 -10.20
C ARG A 494 -26.56 14.12 -9.77
N HIS A 495 -25.98 12.93 -9.60
CA HIS A 495 -26.68 11.71 -9.20
C HIS A 495 -26.37 11.32 -7.76
N ARG A 496 -26.12 12.30 -6.89
CA ARG A 496 -25.99 12.08 -5.45
C ARG A 496 -27.41 11.88 -4.87
N GLY A 497 -27.73 10.68 -4.44
CA GLY A 497 -29.08 10.24 -4.06
C GLY A 497 -29.36 8.86 -4.62
#